data_AF-G5R6N3-F1
#
_entry.id   AF-G5R6N3-F1
#
_cell.length_a   1.000
_cell.length_b   1.000
_cell.length_c   1.000
_cell.angle_alpha   90.00
_cell.angle_beta   90.00
_cell.angle_gamma   90.00
#
_symmetry.space_group_name_H-M   'P 1'
#
loop_
_entity.id
_entity.type
_entity.pdbx_description
1 polymer ?
#
loop_
_entity_poly.entity_id
_entity_poly.type
_entity_poly.pdbx_seq_one_letter_code
_entity_poly.pdbx_strand_id
1 'polypeptide(L)'
;PDDSGDDDDTPPDNSVITFSNGVTIDKGKDTLTFDSFKLDNGSVLEGAVWNYSEQDNQWQLTTADGKTLNVTGWDVTDANAAVIEGTQENGLYWKYDSRGYLIIADDKTAVISGDDQAHNSDRGMDISGQDRTGVIISGDRTVNTLTGDSSVTDGATGMVISGDGTTNTISGHSTVDNATGALISGNGTTTNFAGDIAVSGGGTAIIIDGDNATIKNTGTSDISGAGSTGTVINGNNARVNNDGDMTITDGGTGAHITGDDVVIDNAGSGDDVVIDNRYR
;
A
#
# COMPACT_ATOMS: atom_id res chain seq x y z
N PRO A 1 35.23 -45.49 22.58
CA PRO A 1 33.81 -45.57 22.17
C PRO A 1 32.94 -45.01 23.27
N ASP A 2 32.55 -43.74 23.12
CA ASP A 2 31.32 -43.26 23.73
C ASP A 2 30.64 -42.39 22.68
N ASP A 3 29.50 -42.90 22.22
CA ASP A 3 28.69 -42.42 21.12
C ASP A 3 27.41 -41.91 21.79
N SER A 4 27.46 -40.67 22.27
CA SER A 4 26.27 -39.98 22.75
C SER A 4 25.72 -39.15 21.58
N GLY A 5 25.08 -39.85 20.65
CA GLY A 5 24.10 -39.23 19.76
C GLY A 5 22.94 -38.75 20.61
N ASP A 6 22.95 -37.46 20.95
CA ASP A 6 21.72 -36.73 21.22
C ASP A 6 20.97 -36.67 19.88
N ASP A 7 20.27 -37.75 19.56
CA ASP A 7 19.22 -37.71 18.56
C ASP A 7 18.13 -36.83 19.17
N ASP A 8 18.10 -35.58 18.70
CA ASP A 8 17.03 -34.63 18.97
C ASP A 8 15.72 -35.21 18.39
N ASP A 9 15.05 -36.03 19.20
CA ASP A 9 13.83 -36.80 18.91
C ASP A 9 12.57 -35.91 18.79
N THR A 10 12.74 -34.60 18.57
CA THR A 10 11.62 -33.67 18.41
C THR A 10 10.88 -34.00 17.10
N PRO A 11 9.59 -34.39 17.13
CA PRO A 11 8.85 -34.72 15.92
C PRO A 11 8.82 -33.53 14.95
N PRO A 12 8.89 -33.76 13.62
CA PRO A 12 8.80 -32.69 12.64
C PRO A 12 7.51 -31.89 12.81
N ASP A 13 7.62 -30.56 12.87
CA ASP A 13 6.46 -29.68 12.94
C ASP A 13 5.78 -29.60 11.55
N ASN A 14 4.65 -30.29 11.41
CA ASN A 14 3.85 -30.31 10.19
C ASN A 14 2.61 -29.40 10.29
N SER A 15 2.64 -28.37 11.14
CA SER A 15 1.51 -27.46 11.30
C SER A 15 1.22 -26.65 10.03
N VAL A 16 -0.08 -26.37 9.83
CA VAL A 16 -0.58 -25.48 8.78
C VAL A 16 -1.27 -24.31 9.47
N ILE A 17 -0.84 -23.08 9.14
CA ILE A 17 -1.31 -21.85 9.76
C ILE A 17 -1.82 -20.94 8.65
N THR A 18 -3.07 -20.48 8.76
CA THR A 18 -3.70 -19.56 7.80
C THR A 18 -3.96 -18.20 8.45
N PHE A 19 -3.59 -17.15 7.74
CA PHE A 19 -3.74 -15.75 8.12
C PHE A 19 -4.92 -15.11 7.38
N SER A 20 -5.47 -14.04 7.97
CA SER A 20 -6.67 -13.37 7.46
C SER A 20 -6.48 -12.69 6.10
N ASN A 21 -5.24 -12.37 5.73
CA ASN A 21 -4.89 -11.80 4.42
C ASN A 21 -4.51 -12.86 3.36
N GLY A 22 -5.00 -14.10 3.53
CA GLY A 22 -4.87 -15.17 2.51
C GLY A 22 -3.47 -15.80 2.44
N VAL A 23 -2.65 -15.61 3.47
CA VAL A 23 -1.35 -16.28 3.59
C VAL A 23 -1.53 -17.59 4.33
N THR A 24 -0.91 -18.68 3.85
CA THR A 24 -0.88 -19.97 4.55
C THR A 24 0.55 -20.49 4.62
N ILE A 25 1.05 -20.73 5.84
CA ILE A 25 2.29 -21.47 6.09
C ILE A 25 1.95 -22.95 6.19
N ASP A 26 2.63 -23.80 5.42
CA ASP A 26 2.63 -25.25 5.58
C ASP A 26 4.06 -25.69 5.93
N LYS A 27 4.27 -25.99 7.23
CA LYS A 27 5.59 -26.33 7.75
C LYS A 27 6.07 -27.74 7.39
N GLY A 28 5.15 -28.65 7.06
CA GLY A 28 5.52 -29.97 6.59
C GLY A 28 6.05 -29.97 5.14
N LYS A 29 5.83 -28.87 4.41
CA LYS A 29 6.27 -28.70 3.02
C LYS A 29 7.29 -27.57 2.81
N ASP A 30 7.59 -26.80 3.86
CA ASP A 30 8.39 -25.58 3.77
C ASP A 30 7.86 -24.61 2.71
N THR A 31 6.54 -24.39 2.74
CA THR A 31 5.86 -23.51 1.78
C THR A 31 5.06 -22.39 2.44
N LEU A 32 5.04 -21.25 1.76
CA LEU A 32 4.22 -20.10 2.03
C LEU A 32 3.30 -19.86 0.82
N THR A 33 2.01 -20.09 1.00
CA THR A 33 1.00 -19.89 -0.04
C THR A 33 0.34 -18.53 0.14
N PHE A 34 0.18 -17.79 -0.95
CA PHE A 34 -0.57 -16.54 -1.02
C PHE A 34 -1.78 -16.76 -1.91
N ASP A 35 -2.97 -16.35 -1.48
CA ASP A 35 -4.19 -16.47 -2.29
C ASP A 35 -4.20 -15.51 -3.49
N SER A 36 -3.61 -14.32 -3.33
CA SER A 36 -3.48 -13.28 -4.36
C SER A 36 -2.41 -12.26 -3.96
N PHE A 37 -1.98 -11.44 -4.92
CA PHE A 37 -1.15 -10.27 -4.64
C PHE A 37 -1.83 -9.01 -5.19
N LYS A 38 -2.16 -8.06 -4.32
CA LYS A 38 -2.48 -6.71 -4.78
C LYS A 38 -1.19 -5.99 -5.14
N LEU A 39 -1.22 -5.19 -6.20
CA LEU A 39 -0.11 -4.35 -6.62
C LEU A 39 -0.46 -2.88 -6.42
N ASP A 40 0.57 -2.06 -6.27
CA ASP A 40 0.44 -0.62 -6.03
C ASP A 40 -0.15 0.16 -7.21
N ASN A 41 -0.02 -0.38 -8.43
CA ASN A 41 -0.71 0.08 -9.63
C ASN A 41 -2.23 -0.24 -9.65
N GLY A 42 -2.77 -0.86 -8.60
CA GLY A 42 -4.19 -1.20 -8.45
C GLY A 42 -4.61 -2.56 -9.04
N SER A 43 -3.71 -3.28 -9.71
CA SER A 43 -3.99 -4.62 -10.24
C SER A 43 -3.91 -5.71 -9.16
N VAL A 44 -4.52 -6.87 -9.43
CA VAL A 44 -4.47 -8.05 -8.56
C VAL A 44 -3.96 -9.23 -9.38
N LEU A 45 -2.87 -9.85 -8.92
CA LEU A 45 -2.31 -11.06 -9.51
C LEU A 45 -2.89 -12.30 -8.82
N GLU A 46 -2.95 -13.40 -9.57
CA GLU A 46 -3.18 -14.72 -8.98
C GLU A 46 -2.11 -15.04 -7.93
N GLY A 47 -2.54 -15.74 -6.89
CA GLY A 47 -1.69 -16.20 -5.81
C GLY A 47 -0.56 -17.12 -6.27
N ALA A 48 0.39 -17.35 -5.37
CA ALA A 48 1.53 -18.23 -5.63
C ALA A 48 1.90 -19.04 -4.38
N VAL A 49 2.58 -20.17 -4.61
CA VAL A 49 3.23 -20.96 -3.57
C VAL A 49 4.72 -20.68 -3.65
N TRP A 50 5.28 -20.11 -2.60
CA TRP A 50 6.72 -19.88 -2.46
C TRP A 50 7.29 -20.87 -1.46
N ASN A 51 8.58 -21.20 -1.62
CA ASN A 51 9.30 -21.97 -0.61
C ASN A 51 9.95 -21.02 0.39
N TYR A 52 10.10 -21.46 1.63
CA TYR A 52 10.93 -20.75 2.59
C TYR A 52 12.06 -21.65 3.10
N SER A 53 13.21 -21.06 3.40
CA SER A 53 14.32 -21.78 4.02
C SER A 53 15.14 -20.83 4.89
N GLU A 54 15.84 -21.37 5.87
CA GLU A 54 16.81 -20.62 6.66
C GLU A 54 18.23 -20.94 6.17
N GLN A 55 18.99 -19.92 5.79
CA GLN A 55 20.40 -20.04 5.41
C GLN A 55 21.18 -18.93 6.10
N ASP A 56 22.34 -19.24 6.67
CA ASP A 56 23.20 -18.28 7.36
C ASP A 56 22.46 -17.44 8.43
N ASN A 57 21.52 -18.07 9.16
CA ASN A 57 20.69 -17.43 10.18
C ASN A 57 19.78 -16.31 9.63
N GLN A 58 19.43 -16.41 8.35
CA GLN A 58 18.57 -15.49 7.61
C GLN A 58 17.48 -16.29 6.91
N TRP A 59 16.21 -15.98 7.22
CA TRP A 59 15.08 -16.54 6.50
C TRP A 59 15.02 -15.98 5.08
N GLN A 60 14.74 -16.85 4.12
CA GLN A 60 14.63 -16.52 2.70
C GLN A 60 13.35 -17.14 2.14
N LEU A 61 12.70 -16.42 1.24
CA LEU A 61 11.64 -16.93 0.38
C LEU A 61 12.20 -17.13 -1.03
N THR A 62 11.85 -18.25 -1.66
CA THR A 62 12.11 -18.50 -3.07
C THR A 62 10.79 -18.45 -3.83
N THR A 63 10.68 -17.49 -4.73
CA THR A 63 9.50 -17.28 -5.58
C THR A 63 9.37 -18.40 -6.61
N ALA A 64 8.19 -18.53 -7.22
CA ALA A 64 7.94 -19.55 -8.26
C ALA A 64 8.84 -19.40 -9.50
N ASP A 65 9.32 -18.18 -9.80
CA ASP A 65 10.28 -17.90 -10.87
C ASP A 65 11.76 -18.03 -10.42
N GLY A 66 12.00 -18.48 -9.19
CA GLY A 66 13.33 -18.79 -8.65
C GLY A 66 14.10 -17.59 -8.11
N LYS A 67 13.46 -16.44 -7.89
CA LYS A 67 14.09 -15.29 -7.23
C LYS A 67 14.13 -15.51 -5.71
N THR A 68 15.17 -14.98 -5.09
CA THR A 68 15.34 -15.01 -3.64
C THR A 68 14.97 -13.68 -3.02
N LEU A 69 14.15 -13.73 -1.97
CA LEU A 69 13.77 -12.62 -1.11
C LEU A 69 14.23 -12.90 0.31
N ASN A 70 15.13 -12.08 0.84
CA ASN A 70 15.54 -12.13 2.24
C ASN A 70 14.45 -11.52 3.12
N VAL A 71 14.12 -12.19 4.22
CA VAL A 71 13.09 -11.78 5.19
C VAL A 71 13.74 -11.12 6.40
N THR A 72 13.67 -9.81 6.50
CA THR A 72 14.21 -9.09 7.67
C THR A 72 13.14 -8.80 8.72
N GLY A 73 11.86 -8.89 8.37
CA GLY A 73 10.73 -8.68 9.26
C GLY A 73 9.62 -9.70 9.01
N TRP A 74 9.08 -10.22 10.11
CA TRP A 74 7.88 -11.05 10.13
C TRP A 74 7.01 -10.58 11.30
N ASP A 75 5.76 -10.25 11.02
CA ASP A 75 4.79 -9.87 12.03
C ASP A 75 3.41 -10.47 11.74
N VAL A 76 2.60 -10.61 12.79
CA VAL A 76 1.19 -11.01 12.67
C VAL A 76 0.36 -10.00 13.44
N THR A 77 -0.44 -9.25 12.70
CA THR A 77 -1.32 -8.21 13.26
C THR A 77 -2.36 -8.80 14.21
N ASP A 78 -2.96 -7.95 15.05
CA ASP A 78 -4.09 -8.33 15.91
C ASP A 78 -5.30 -8.86 15.11
N ALA A 79 -5.43 -8.48 13.84
CA ALA A 79 -6.41 -8.99 12.90
C ALA A 79 -6.02 -10.33 12.25
N ASN A 80 -4.95 -10.98 12.75
CA ASN A 80 -4.37 -12.23 12.23
C ASN A 80 -3.87 -12.14 10.78
N ALA A 81 -3.48 -10.95 10.30
CA ALA A 81 -2.87 -10.80 8.98
C ALA A 81 -1.34 -10.93 9.09
N ALA A 82 -0.71 -11.67 8.18
CA ALA A 82 0.75 -11.80 8.12
C ALA A 82 1.36 -10.61 7.40
N VAL A 83 2.40 -10.01 7.98
CA VAL A 83 3.21 -8.95 7.37
C VAL A 83 4.63 -9.46 7.24
N ILE A 84 5.19 -9.34 6.04
CA ILE A 84 6.52 -9.87 5.72
C ILE A 84 7.27 -8.79 4.96
N GLU A 85 8.51 -8.53 5.35
CA GLU A 85 9.34 -7.57 4.62
C GLU A 85 10.80 -7.97 4.62
N GLY A 86 11.54 -7.39 3.68
CA GLY A 86 12.98 -7.42 3.70
C GLY A 86 13.61 -6.93 2.42
N THR A 87 14.61 -7.66 1.94
CA THR A 87 15.39 -7.26 0.77
C THR A 87 15.38 -8.31 -0.31
N GLN A 88 15.31 -7.85 -1.56
CA GLN A 88 15.56 -8.64 -2.75
C GLN A 88 17.05 -9.01 -2.82
N GLU A 89 17.42 -9.93 -3.71
CA GLU A 89 18.81 -10.34 -3.94
C GLU A 89 19.75 -9.16 -4.28
N ASN A 90 19.23 -8.12 -4.95
CA ASN A 90 19.96 -6.90 -5.27
C ASN A 90 20.00 -5.87 -4.11
N GLY A 91 19.46 -6.21 -2.94
CA GLY A 91 19.42 -5.36 -1.75
C GLY A 91 18.25 -4.38 -1.69
N LEU A 92 17.38 -4.33 -2.70
CA LEU A 92 16.23 -3.43 -2.74
C LEU A 92 15.08 -3.93 -1.86
N TYR A 93 14.32 -3.01 -1.29
CA TYR A 93 13.23 -3.31 -0.37
C TYR A 93 12.07 -4.09 -1.02
N TRP A 94 11.39 -4.91 -0.23
CA TRP A 94 10.08 -5.46 -0.56
C TRP A 94 9.23 -5.66 0.71
N LYS A 95 7.90 -5.67 0.55
CA LYS A 95 6.93 -5.96 1.61
C LYS A 95 5.71 -6.70 1.05
N TYR A 96 5.22 -7.68 1.78
CA TYR A 96 3.84 -8.15 1.70
C TYR A 96 3.10 -7.64 2.94
N ASP A 97 2.12 -6.77 2.76
CA ASP A 97 1.49 -6.07 3.88
C ASP A 97 0.19 -6.72 4.40
N SER A 98 -0.36 -6.14 5.46
CA SER A 98 -1.56 -6.64 6.15
C SER A 98 -2.82 -6.63 5.27
N ARG A 99 -2.82 -5.87 4.17
CA ARG A 99 -3.94 -5.76 3.21
C ARG A 99 -3.72 -6.61 1.96
N GLY A 100 -2.58 -7.30 1.87
CA GLY A 100 -2.21 -8.20 0.78
C GLY A 100 -1.51 -7.52 -0.40
N TYR A 101 -0.96 -6.31 -0.19
CA TYR A 101 -0.13 -5.67 -1.21
C TYR A 101 1.27 -6.26 -1.22
N LEU A 102 1.74 -6.66 -2.40
CA LEU A 102 3.14 -6.90 -2.68
C LEU A 102 3.78 -5.61 -3.20
N ILE A 103 4.58 -4.98 -2.37
CA ILE A 103 5.26 -3.72 -2.63
C ILE A 103 6.73 -4.04 -2.89
N ILE A 104 7.26 -3.63 -4.05
CA ILE A 104 8.63 -3.93 -4.47
C ILE A 104 9.31 -2.63 -4.88
N ALA A 105 10.48 -2.36 -4.32
CA ALA A 105 11.30 -1.22 -4.70
C ALA A 105 12.15 -1.53 -5.94
N ASP A 106 12.37 -0.51 -6.78
CA ASP A 106 13.40 -0.51 -7.81
C ASP A 106 14.58 0.41 -7.47
N ASP A 107 15.56 0.49 -8.38
CA ASP A 107 16.80 1.23 -8.21
C ASP A 107 16.63 2.75 -8.04
N LYS A 108 15.45 3.30 -8.36
CA LYS A 108 15.12 4.71 -8.16
C LYS A 108 13.94 4.91 -7.21
N THR A 109 13.47 3.86 -6.54
CA THR A 109 12.50 4.01 -5.46
C THR A 109 13.21 4.49 -4.19
N ALA A 110 12.75 5.61 -3.64
CA ALA A 110 13.18 6.05 -2.31
C ALA A 110 12.41 5.27 -1.25
N VAL A 111 13.12 4.62 -0.32
CA VAL A 111 12.51 3.79 0.72
C VAL A 111 12.80 4.39 2.10
N ILE A 112 11.75 4.51 2.89
CA ILE A 112 11.80 4.94 4.28
C ILE A 112 11.07 3.89 5.11
N SER A 113 11.71 3.37 6.15
CA SER A 113 11.09 2.37 7.03
C SER A 113 11.32 2.64 8.51
N GLY A 114 10.38 2.15 9.32
CA GLY A 114 10.45 2.15 10.79
C GLY A 114 9.19 2.70 11.45
N ASP A 115 8.83 2.08 12.57
CA ASP A 115 7.65 2.45 13.34
C ASP A 115 7.86 3.74 14.14
N ASP A 116 6.75 4.46 14.29
CA ASP A 116 6.61 5.76 14.95
C ASP A 116 7.73 6.77 14.68
N GLN A 117 8.20 6.73 13.44
CA GLN A 117 9.07 7.74 12.88
C GLN A 117 8.27 8.91 12.30
N ALA A 118 8.91 10.07 12.29
CA ALA A 118 8.43 11.23 11.55
C ALA A 118 9.31 11.46 10.33
N HIS A 119 8.68 11.67 9.18
CA HIS A 119 9.35 11.85 7.90
C HIS A 119 8.90 13.15 7.26
N ASN A 120 9.87 13.95 6.84
CA ASN A 120 9.63 15.14 6.04
C ASN A 120 10.31 14.91 4.71
N SER A 121 9.55 14.97 3.61
CA SER A 121 10.10 14.80 2.28
C SER A 121 9.57 15.90 1.36
N ASP A 122 10.48 16.51 0.62
CA ASP A 122 10.14 17.32 -0.54
C ASP A 122 10.05 16.36 -1.73
N ARG A 123 8.83 16.14 -2.22
CA ARG A 123 8.53 15.23 -3.32
C ARG A 123 9.32 15.72 -4.53
N GLY A 124 8.99 16.88 -5.10
CA GLY A 124 9.71 17.40 -6.28
C GLY A 124 9.94 16.33 -7.36
N MET A 125 9.00 15.39 -7.52
CA MET A 125 9.24 14.14 -8.24
C MET A 125 8.53 14.14 -9.59
N ASP A 126 9.28 13.87 -10.65
CA ASP A 126 8.75 13.46 -11.94
C ASP A 126 8.92 11.94 -12.07
N ILE A 127 7.84 11.19 -11.83
CA ILE A 127 7.83 9.72 -11.96
C ILE A 127 7.02 9.35 -13.19
N SER A 128 7.61 8.56 -14.07
CA SER A 128 6.90 8.00 -15.21
C SER A 128 7.32 6.56 -15.49
N GLY A 129 6.39 5.80 -16.07
CA GLY A 129 6.61 4.45 -16.54
C GLY A 129 5.82 3.41 -15.77
N GLN A 130 5.44 2.35 -16.47
CA GLN A 130 4.60 1.29 -15.93
C GLN A 130 5.29 0.61 -14.74
N ASP A 131 4.53 0.41 -13.66
CA ASP A 131 4.94 -0.31 -12.43
C ASP A 131 6.12 0.35 -11.70
N ARG A 132 6.33 1.65 -11.94
CA ARG A 132 7.37 2.45 -11.27
C ARG A 132 6.83 3.03 -9.98
N THR A 133 7.53 2.81 -8.88
CA THR A 133 7.18 3.43 -7.59
C THR A 133 8.21 4.45 -7.15
N GLY A 134 7.76 5.68 -6.90
CA GLY A 134 8.62 6.79 -6.52
C GLY A 134 9.14 6.68 -5.10
N VAL A 135 8.22 6.64 -4.13
CA VAL A 135 8.53 6.57 -2.70
C VAL A 135 7.77 5.42 -2.04
N ILE A 136 8.43 4.69 -1.15
CA ILE A 136 7.80 3.76 -0.21
C ILE A 136 8.08 4.23 1.21
N ILE A 137 7.03 4.36 2.01
CA ILE A 137 7.10 4.57 3.46
C ILE A 137 6.47 3.35 4.12
N SER A 138 7.24 2.62 4.93
CA SER A 138 6.76 1.41 5.61
C SER A 138 6.93 1.54 7.13
N GLY A 139 5.87 1.33 7.88
CA GLY A 139 5.92 1.34 9.34
C GLY A 139 4.64 1.85 9.95
N ASP A 140 4.36 1.39 11.14
CA ASP A 140 3.18 1.74 11.90
C ASP A 140 3.36 3.08 12.60
N ARG A 141 2.26 3.83 12.72
CA ARG A 141 2.17 5.10 13.45
C ARG A 141 3.19 6.14 12.96
N THR A 142 3.60 6.04 11.69
CA THR A 142 4.46 7.03 11.05
C THR A 142 3.74 8.36 10.88
N VAL A 143 4.49 9.46 10.97
CA VAL A 143 3.98 10.82 10.73
C VAL A 143 4.72 11.42 9.54
N ASN A 144 4.02 11.55 8.42
CA ASN A 144 4.61 11.90 7.14
C ASN A 144 4.14 13.28 6.70
N THR A 145 5.08 14.22 6.55
CA THR A 145 4.83 15.52 5.91
C THR A 145 5.51 15.51 4.55
N LEU A 146 4.68 15.57 3.51
CA LEU A 146 5.07 15.34 2.14
C LEU A 146 4.69 16.59 1.36
N THR A 147 5.68 17.44 1.12
CA THR A 147 5.53 18.73 0.44
C THR A 147 6.09 18.64 -0.97
N GLY A 148 5.90 19.69 -1.77
CA GLY A 148 6.54 19.81 -3.08
C GLY A 148 5.69 19.28 -4.22
N ASP A 149 5.97 19.84 -5.39
CA ASP A 149 5.22 19.52 -6.60
C ASP A 149 5.61 18.13 -7.12
N SER A 150 4.68 17.45 -7.78
CA SER A 150 4.99 16.14 -8.38
C SER A 150 4.19 15.91 -9.65
N SER A 151 4.80 15.19 -10.60
CA SER A 151 4.15 14.69 -11.80
C SER A 151 4.29 13.17 -11.82
N VAL A 152 3.18 12.45 -11.82
CA VAL A 152 3.14 10.99 -11.87
C VAL A 152 2.40 10.58 -13.13
N THR A 153 3.07 9.88 -14.05
CA THR A 153 2.51 9.54 -15.36
C THR A 153 2.74 8.08 -15.78
N ASP A 154 2.04 7.65 -16.83
CA ASP A 154 2.34 6.44 -17.60
C ASP A 154 2.36 5.14 -16.77
N GLY A 155 1.39 4.97 -15.88
CA GLY A 155 1.22 3.76 -15.07
C GLY A 155 2.09 3.68 -13.82
N ALA A 156 2.79 4.77 -13.48
CA ALA A 156 3.57 4.87 -12.25
C ALA A 156 2.69 5.04 -11.00
N THR A 157 3.25 4.67 -9.86
CA THR A 157 2.75 5.01 -8.52
C THR A 157 3.70 6.03 -7.88
N GLY A 158 3.19 7.22 -7.56
CA GLY A 158 4.03 8.28 -6.99
C GLY A 158 4.57 7.89 -5.61
N MET A 159 3.70 7.35 -4.77
CA MET A 159 4.04 7.00 -3.40
C MET A 159 3.20 5.84 -2.87
N VAL A 160 3.81 4.99 -2.05
CA VAL A 160 3.14 3.96 -1.26
C VAL A 160 3.45 4.20 0.21
N ILE A 161 2.43 4.24 1.06
CA ILE A 161 2.53 4.26 2.52
C ILE A 161 1.88 2.97 3.04
N SER A 162 2.63 2.14 3.76
CA SER A 162 2.14 0.86 4.27
C SER A 162 2.38 0.73 5.78
N GLY A 163 1.30 0.74 6.55
CA GLY A 163 1.32 0.61 8.01
C GLY A 163 0.05 1.16 8.66
N ASP A 164 -0.23 0.71 9.87
CA ASP A 164 -1.42 1.10 10.63
C ASP A 164 -1.17 2.41 11.39
N GLY A 165 -2.21 3.23 11.56
CA GLY A 165 -2.15 4.45 12.35
C GLY A 165 -1.29 5.56 11.75
N THR A 166 -0.96 5.50 10.45
CA THR A 166 -0.13 6.55 9.82
C THR A 166 -0.87 7.88 9.75
N THR A 167 -0.13 8.97 9.95
CA THR A 167 -0.65 10.34 9.81
C THR A 167 0.09 11.03 8.67
N ASN A 168 -0.62 11.37 7.61
CA ASN A 168 -0.04 11.85 6.37
C ASN A 168 -0.55 13.26 6.07
N THR A 169 0.36 14.21 5.84
CA THR A 169 0.05 15.52 5.28
C THR A 169 0.67 15.61 3.91
N ILE A 170 -0.17 15.68 2.88
CA ILE A 170 0.26 15.73 1.48
C ILE A 170 -0.10 17.10 0.92
N SER A 171 0.91 17.81 0.42
CA SER A 171 0.79 19.20 -0.05
C SER A 171 1.76 19.47 -1.21
N GLY A 172 1.58 20.61 -1.88
CA GLY A 172 2.22 20.91 -3.17
C GLY A 172 1.26 20.67 -4.33
N HIS A 173 1.68 21.00 -5.55
CA HIS A 173 0.90 20.78 -6.76
C HIS A 173 1.21 19.40 -7.34
N SER A 174 0.23 18.50 -7.37
CA SER A 174 0.38 17.15 -7.92
C SER A 174 -0.36 17.02 -9.24
N THR A 175 0.32 16.56 -10.29
CA THR A 175 -0.29 16.12 -11.55
C THR A 175 -0.22 14.60 -11.63
N VAL A 176 -1.36 13.95 -11.88
CA VAL A 176 -1.47 12.50 -12.02
C VAL A 176 -2.14 12.19 -13.36
N ASP A 177 -1.40 11.60 -14.30
CA ASP A 177 -1.91 11.32 -15.65
C ASP A 177 -1.73 9.84 -16.01
N ASN A 178 -2.84 9.08 -16.13
CA ASN A 178 -2.81 7.64 -16.33
C ASN A 178 -1.91 6.91 -15.30
N ALA A 179 -1.99 7.31 -14.03
CA ALA A 179 -1.09 6.85 -12.96
C ALA A 179 -1.80 6.84 -11.60
N THR A 180 -1.13 6.36 -10.55
CA THR A 180 -1.59 6.46 -9.15
C THR A 180 -0.75 7.49 -8.41
N GLY A 181 -1.36 8.55 -7.87
CA GLY A 181 -0.60 9.58 -7.14
C GLY A 181 -0.05 9.09 -5.80
N ALA A 182 -0.91 8.47 -4.98
CA ALA A 182 -0.53 7.85 -3.71
C ALA A 182 -1.40 6.62 -3.40
N LEU A 183 -0.78 5.56 -2.89
CA LEU A 183 -1.44 4.43 -2.26
C LEU A 183 -1.13 4.46 -0.75
N ILE A 184 -2.16 4.34 0.08
CA ILE A 184 -2.04 4.26 1.53
C ILE A 184 -2.74 2.98 1.98
N SER A 185 -1.98 2.04 2.52
CA SER A 185 -2.45 0.73 2.95
C SER A 185 -2.25 0.58 4.46
N GLY A 186 -3.33 0.36 5.19
CA GLY A 186 -3.33 0.22 6.64
C GLY A 186 -4.55 0.84 7.32
N ASN A 187 -4.84 0.36 8.53
CA ASN A 187 -6.00 0.78 9.31
C ASN A 187 -5.71 2.06 10.10
N GLY A 188 -6.76 2.82 10.44
CA GLY A 188 -6.66 3.99 11.32
C GLY A 188 -5.79 5.11 10.75
N THR A 189 -5.57 5.12 9.45
CA THR A 189 -4.75 6.14 8.79
C THR A 189 -5.49 7.47 8.79
N THR A 190 -4.76 8.56 9.01
CA THR A 190 -5.28 9.93 8.93
C THR A 190 -4.52 10.66 7.83
N THR A 191 -5.22 11.11 6.79
CA THR A 191 -4.59 11.76 5.65
C THR A 191 -5.19 13.14 5.40
N ASN A 192 -4.36 14.18 5.45
CA ASN A 192 -4.72 15.55 5.16
C ASN A 192 -4.13 16.00 3.82
N PHE A 193 -4.99 16.26 2.84
CA PHE A 193 -4.64 16.85 1.56
C PHE A 193 -4.80 18.35 1.63
N ALA A 194 -3.69 19.07 1.51
CA ALA A 194 -3.66 20.53 1.58
C ALA A 194 -3.11 21.18 0.30
N GLY A 195 -2.70 20.39 -0.68
CA GLY A 195 -2.18 20.85 -1.97
C GLY A 195 -3.21 20.78 -3.09
N ASP A 196 -2.86 21.32 -4.25
CA ASP A 196 -3.67 21.20 -5.46
C ASP A 196 -3.36 19.89 -6.17
N ILE A 197 -4.39 19.19 -6.68
CA ILE A 197 -4.21 17.96 -7.45
C ILE A 197 -4.97 18.01 -8.76
N ALA A 198 -4.26 17.75 -9.86
CA ALA A 198 -4.82 17.58 -11.19
C ALA A 198 -4.74 16.11 -11.59
N VAL A 199 -5.87 15.51 -11.98
CA VAL A 199 -5.96 14.10 -12.37
C VAL A 199 -6.51 14.00 -13.79
N SER A 200 -5.81 13.27 -14.64
CA SER A 200 -6.20 13.02 -16.04
C SER A 200 -5.83 11.62 -16.53
N GLY A 201 -6.21 11.32 -17.78
CA GLY A 201 -5.75 10.12 -18.49
C GLY A 201 -6.22 8.79 -17.90
N GLY A 202 -7.25 8.79 -17.06
CA GLY A 202 -7.67 7.58 -16.34
C GLY A 202 -6.88 7.34 -15.04
N GLY A 203 -6.12 8.33 -14.57
CA GLY A 203 -5.34 8.23 -13.34
C GLY A 203 -6.21 8.27 -12.08
N THR A 204 -5.64 7.81 -10.96
CA THR A 204 -6.23 7.92 -9.64
C THR A 204 -5.33 8.76 -8.74
N ALA A 205 -5.85 9.84 -8.16
CA ALA A 205 -5.05 10.70 -7.30
C ALA A 205 -4.58 9.94 -6.06
N ILE A 206 -5.51 9.40 -5.27
CA ILE A 206 -5.21 8.68 -4.03
C ILE A 206 -6.05 7.41 -3.91
N ILE A 207 -5.42 6.33 -3.45
CA ILE A 207 -6.06 5.10 -3.01
C ILE A 207 -5.78 4.92 -1.52
N ILE A 208 -6.83 4.65 -0.74
CA ILE A 208 -6.73 4.29 0.67
C ILE A 208 -7.38 2.91 0.85
N ASP A 209 -6.60 1.95 1.32
CA ASP A 209 -7.04 0.58 1.60
C ASP A 209 -6.83 0.26 3.08
N GLY A 210 -7.91 0.34 3.87
CA GLY A 210 -7.87 0.12 5.32
C GLY A 210 -9.08 0.68 6.06
N ASP A 211 -9.39 0.07 7.20
CA ASP A 211 -10.55 0.42 8.01
C ASP A 211 -10.27 1.62 8.92
N ASN A 212 -11.31 2.36 9.29
CA ASN A 212 -11.24 3.54 10.17
C ASN A 212 -10.34 4.66 9.61
N ALA A 213 -10.17 4.73 8.30
CA ALA A 213 -9.42 5.80 7.66
C ALA A 213 -10.13 7.15 7.86
N THR A 214 -9.37 8.19 8.20
CA THR A 214 -9.85 9.58 8.25
C THR A 214 -9.18 10.37 7.15
N ILE A 215 -9.97 10.96 6.27
CA ILE A 215 -9.49 11.75 5.14
C ILE A 215 -9.99 13.16 5.31
N LYS A 216 -9.08 14.12 5.23
CA LYS A 216 -9.41 15.53 5.19
C LYS A 216 -8.83 16.12 3.91
N ASN A 217 -9.68 16.66 3.05
CA ASN A 217 -9.24 17.44 1.91
C ASN A 217 -9.57 18.91 2.15
N THR A 218 -8.53 19.75 2.15
CA THR A 218 -8.62 21.21 2.18
C THR A 218 -8.00 21.86 0.94
N GLY A 219 -7.42 21.07 0.04
CA GLY A 219 -6.81 21.55 -1.20
C GLY A 219 -7.78 21.56 -2.37
N THR A 220 -7.33 22.03 -3.53
CA THR A 220 -8.13 22.04 -4.76
C THR A 220 -7.94 20.74 -5.54
N SER A 221 -9.00 20.15 -6.08
CA SER A 221 -8.89 18.98 -6.96
C SER A 221 -9.55 19.24 -8.32
N ASP A 222 -8.78 19.08 -9.39
CA ASP A 222 -9.26 19.14 -10.78
C ASP A 222 -9.17 17.72 -11.38
N ILE A 223 -10.32 17.05 -11.54
CA ILE A 223 -10.39 15.65 -11.98
C ILE A 223 -11.07 15.62 -13.34
N SER A 224 -10.32 15.27 -14.39
CA SER A 224 -10.77 15.34 -15.77
C SER A 224 -10.57 14.05 -16.55
N GLY A 225 -11.53 13.72 -17.41
CA GLY A 225 -11.44 12.60 -18.35
C GLY A 225 -11.99 11.28 -17.81
N ALA A 226 -12.48 10.45 -18.73
CA ALA A 226 -13.10 9.17 -18.41
C ALA A 226 -12.10 8.24 -17.69
N GLY A 227 -12.56 7.65 -16.58
CA GLY A 227 -11.75 6.75 -15.74
C GLY A 227 -10.89 7.46 -14.71
N SER A 228 -10.71 8.78 -14.81
CA SER A 228 -9.95 9.53 -13.81
C SER A 228 -10.72 9.60 -12.49
N THR A 229 -10.05 9.32 -11.38
CA THR A 229 -10.67 9.30 -10.05
C THR A 229 -9.86 10.13 -9.06
N GLY A 230 -10.52 10.97 -8.26
CA GLY A 230 -9.87 11.72 -7.19
C GLY A 230 -9.40 10.78 -6.07
N THR A 231 -10.34 10.28 -5.28
CA THR A 231 -10.04 9.42 -4.13
C THR A 231 -10.75 8.08 -4.23
N VAL A 232 -10.03 6.99 -4.04
CA VAL A 232 -10.58 5.65 -3.85
C VAL A 232 -10.42 5.25 -2.39
N ILE A 233 -11.49 4.76 -1.76
CA ILE A 233 -11.47 4.27 -0.38
C ILE A 233 -12.02 2.85 -0.34
N ASN A 234 -11.21 1.92 0.17
CA ASN A 234 -11.55 0.53 0.38
C ASN A 234 -11.41 0.21 1.88
N GLY A 235 -12.50 0.35 2.62
CA GLY A 235 -12.47 0.14 4.08
C GLY A 235 -13.73 0.58 4.79
N ASN A 236 -13.98 -0.05 5.92
CA ASN A 236 -15.14 0.20 6.76
C ASN A 236 -14.88 1.38 7.71
N ASN A 237 -15.95 2.03 8.17
CA ASN A 237 -15.90 3.13 9.14
C ASN A 237 -15.02 4.31 8.69
N ALA A 238 -14.81 4.47 7.38
CA ALA A 238 -14.03 5.58 6.86
C ALA A 238 -14.78 6.90 7.06
N ARG A 239 -14.04 7.95 7.43
CA ARG A 239 -14.58 9.30 7.56
C ARG A 239 -13.88 10.24 6.60
N VAL A 240 -14.63 10.79 5.66
CA VAL A 240 -14.15 11.74 4.67
C VAL A 240 -14.70 13.12 5.01
N ASN A 241 -13.82 14.11 5.14
CA ASN A 241 -14.18 15.51 5.24
C ASN A 241 -13.57 16.28 4.07
N ASN A 242 -14.40 16.71 3.13
CA ASN A 242 -14.00 17.52 1.99
C ASN A 242 -14.40 18.98 2.22
N ASP A 243 -13.43 19.79 2.64
CA ASP A 243 -13.56 21.24 2.77
C ASP A 243 -13.00 21.99 1.53
N GLY A 244 -12.22 21.30 0.70
CA GLY A 244 -11.57 21.84 -0.50
C GLY A 244 -12.46 21.87 -1.75
N ASP A 245 -12.11 22.72 -2.70
CA ASP A 245 -12.84 22.87 -3.97
C ASP A 245 -12.55 21.70 -4.92
N MET A 246 -13.58 21.21 -5.61
CA MET A 246 -13.46 20.11 -6.56
C MET A 246 -14.12 20.45 -7.91
N THR A 247 -13.31 20.46 -8.97
CA THR A 247 -13.78 20.55 -10.35
C THR A 247 -13.72 19.17 -10.97
N ILE A 248 -14.85 18.64 -11.44
CA ILE A 248 -14.93 17.33 -12.09
C ILE A 248 -15.47 17.51 -13.51
N THR A 249 -14.70 17.11 -14.52
CA THR A 249 -15.05 17.30 -15.94
C THR A 249 -14.80 16.05 -16.78
N ASP A 250 -15.36 16.03 -17.99
CA ASP A 250 -15.08 15.04 -19.03
C ASP A 250 -15.24 13.56 -18.61
N GLY A 251 -16.14 13.29 -17.64
CA GLY A 251 -16.44 11.94 -17.15
C GLY A 251 -15.54 11.45 -16.02
N GLY A 252 -14.82 12.35 -15.33
CA GLY A 252 -14.08 12.04 -14.11
C GLY A 252 -14.98 11.67 -12.93
N THR A 253 -14.40 11.07 -11.89
CA THR A 253 -15.08 10.68 -10.64
C THR A 253 -14.40 11.36 -9.45
N GLY A 254 -15.16 12.03 -8.59
CA GLY A 254 -14.62 12.67 -7.39
C GLY A 254 -14.09 11.65 -6.38
N ALA A 255 -14.97 10.77 -5.93
CA ALA A 255 -14.63 9.70 -4.99
C ALA A 255 -15.34 8.38 -5.34
N HIS A 256 -14.60 7.28 -5.19
CA HIS A 256 -15.14 5.93 -5.26
C HIS A 256 -14.92 5.23 -3.92
N ILE A 257 -16.01 4.74 -3.30
CA ILE A 257 -15.92 4.23 -1.93
C ILE A 257 -16.59 2.87 -1.84
N THR A 258 -15.85 1.92 -1.29
CA THR A 258 -16.30 0.57 -0.97
C THR A 258 -16.03 0.28 0.50
N GLY A 259 -17.10 0.10 1.27
CA GLY A 259 -17.02 -0.23 2.69
C GLY A 259 -18.30 0.13 3.44
N ASP A 260 -18.44 -0.43 4.63
CA ASP A 260 -19.58 -0.22 5.50
C ASP A 260 -19.35 0.99 6.42
N ASP A 261 -20.43 1.61 6.88
CA ASP A 261 -20.41 2.69 7.87
C ASP A 261 -19.51 3.90 7.50
N VAL A 262 -19.36 4.16 6.21
CA VAL A 262 -18.63 5.33 5.71
C VAL A 262 -19.43 6.60 5.91
N VAL A 263 -18.79 7.62 6.50
CA VAL A 263 -19.34 8.96 6.70
C VAL A 263 -18.60 9.96 5.82
N ILE A 264 -19.36 10.76 5.07
CA ILE A 264 -18.81 11.78 4.17
C ILE A 264 -19.43 13.12 4.52
N ASP A 265 -18.59 14.04 4.96
CA ASP A 265 -18.91 15.46 5.16
C ASP A 265 -18.30 16.23 3.98
N ASN A 266 -19.14 16.90 3.18
CA ASN A 266 -18.68 17.71 2.06
C ASN A 266 -19.13 19.16 2.26
N ALA A 267 -18.18 20.04 2.56
CA ALA A 267 -18.38 21.47 2.77
C ALA A 267 -17.72 22.34 1.68
N GLY A 268 -16.87 21.75 0.82
CA GLY A 268 -16.23 22.42 -0.31
C GLY A 268 -17.19 22.74 -1.46
N SER A 269 -16.79 23.65 -2.36
CA SER A 269 -17.57 23.98 -3.55
C SER A 269 -17.20 23.06 -4.72
N GLY A 270 -18.19 22.46 -5.39
CA GLY A 270 -17.94 21.58 -6.53
C GLY A 270 -19.22 21.32 -7.31
N ASP A 271 -19.13 21.46 -8.63
CA ASP A 271 -20.28 21.40 -9.53
C ASP A 271 -20.81 19.96 -9.75
N ASP A 272 -20.06 18.91 -9.39
CA ASP A 272 -20.50 17.52 -9.58
C ASP A 272 -19.72 16.51 -8.71
N VAL A 273 -19.96 16.48 -7.38
CA VAL A 273 -19.36 15.45 -6.52
C VAL A 273 -20.05 14.11 -6.75
N VAL A 274 -19.53 13.33 -7.69
CA VAL A 274 -19.97 11.95 -7.94
C VAL A 274 -19.34 11.03 -6.90
N ILE A 275 -20.18 10.48 -6.02
CA ILE A 275 -19.83 9.44 -5.05
C ILE A 275 -20.48 8.14 -5.52
N ASP A 276 -19.67 7.22 -6.06
CA ASP A 276 -20.14 5.84 -6.29
C ASP A 276 -19.85 5.02 -5.03
N ASN A 277 -20.89 4.82 -4.21
CA ASN A 277 -20.83 4.00 -3.01
C ASN A 277 -21.46 2.62 -3.30
N ARG A 278 -20.64 1.57 -3.25
CA ARG A 278 -21.11 0.19 -3.33
C ARG A 278 -21.01 -0.48 -1.96
N TYR A 279 -22.11 -0.50 -1.24
CA TYR A 279 -22.31 -1.37 -0.07
C TYR A 279 -22.27 -2.84 -0.50
N ARG A 280 -21.61 -3.71 0.27
CA ARG A 280 -21.65 -5.17 0.06
C ARG A 280 -22.67 -5.85 0.96
#